data_AF-A0A919AVK3-F1
#
_entry.id   AF-A0A919AVK3-F1
#
_cell.length_a   1.000
_cell.length_b   1.000
_cell.length_c   1.000
_cell.angle_alpha   90.00
_cell.angle_beta   90.00
_cell.angle_gamma   90.00
#
_symmetry.space_group_name_H-M   'P 1'
#
loop_
_entity.id
_entity.type
_entity.pdbx_description
1 polymer ?
#
loop_
_entity_poly.entity_id
_entity_poly.type
_entity_poly.pdbx_seq_one_letter_code
_entity_poly.pdbx_strand_id
1 'polypeptide(L)'
;MATRRLRGRLSYERVDVGSKSERDALVLHTGDDHAYVVRLPGANPFQASDDVSHLAGREVEAEGEVDRQYFFVTDWTVEEQ
;
A
#
# COMPACT_ATOMS: atom_id res chain seq x y z
N MET A 1 -6.39 19.02 1.41
CA MET A 1 -6.58 17.56 1.49
C MET A 1 -6.10 17.13 2.87
N ALA A 2 -6.63 16.03 3.43
CA ALA A 2 -6.37 15.64 4.81
C ALA A 2 -5.55 14.36 4.85
N THR A 3 -4.35 14.44 5.43
CA THR A 3 -3.51 13.29 5.69
C THR A 3 -4.17 12.38 6.73
N ARG A 4 -4.19 11.08 6.46
CA ARG A 4 -4.72 9.99 7.27
C ARG A 4 -3.57 9.06 7.61
N ARG A 5 -3.45 8.71 8.89
CA ARG A 5 -2.61 7.59 9.34
C ARG A 5 -3.46 6.33 9.37
N LEU A 6 -3.00 5.31 8.68
CA LEU A 6 -3.63 4.01 8.60
C LEU A 6 -2.61 2.97 9.06
N ARG A 7 -2.99 2.20 10.07
CA ARG A 7 -2.22 1.03 10.51
C ARG A 7 -2.89 -0.22 9.99
N GLY A 8 -2.09 -1.12 9.45
CA GLY A 8 -2.62 -2.31 8.82
C GLY A 8 -1.55 -3.26 8.35
N ARG A 9 -2.00 -4.41 7.87
CA ARG A 9 -1.12 -5.38 7.23
C ARG A 9 -0.98 -5.02 5.76
N LEU A 10 0.26 -4.97 5.28
CA LEU A 10 0.51 -4.90 3.84
C LEU A 10 0.40 -6.29 3.23
N SER A 11 -0.20 -6.37 2.05
CA SER A 11 -0.25 -7.58 1.23
C SER A 11 0.10 -7.21 -0.20
N TYR A 12 0.77 -8.11 -0.90
CA TYR A 12 0.98 -7.96 -2.34
C TYR A 12 -0.15 -8.70 -3.05
N GLU A 13 -1.04 -7.95 -3.70
CA GLU A 13 -2.18 -8.50 -4.40
C GLU A 13 -2.10 -8.15 -5.88
N ARG A 14 -2.54 -9.09 -6.70
CA ARG A 14 -2.64 -8.86 -8.13
C ARG A 14 -3.92 -8.09 -8.42
N VAL A 15 -3.77 -6.88 -8.94
CA VAL A 15 -4.87 -6.03 -9.39
C VAL A 15 -5.00 -6.12 -10.91
N ASP A 16 -6.18 -5.75 -11.42
CA ASP A 16 -6.48 -5.79 -12.86
C ASP A 16 -6.33 -7.20 -13.49
N VAL A 17 -6.55 -8.27 -12.70
CA VAL A 17 -6.46 -9.67 -13.14
C VAL A 17 -7.35 -9.90 -14.37
N GLY A 18 -6.75 -10.41 -15.45
CA GLY A 18 -7.45 -10.64 -16.72
C GLY A 18 -7.52 -9.44 -17.68
N SER A 19 -6.85 -8.33 -17.36
CA SER A 19 -6.69 -7.18 -18.27
C SER A 19 -5.24 -7.06 -18.75
N LYS A 20 -5.00 -6.34 -19.85
CA LYS A 20 -3.62 -5.96 -20.28
C LYS A 20 -2.87 -5.10 -19.25
N SER A 21 -3.59 -4.64 -18.23
CA SER A 21 -3.08 -3.87 -17.09
C SER A 21 -2.84 -4.72 -15.85
N GLU A 22 -3.00 -6.05 -15.92
CA GLU A 22 -2.71 -6.97 -14.81
C GLU A 22 -1.33 -6.67 -14.25
N ARG A 23 -1.29 -6.39 -12.94
CA ARG A 23 -0.06 -6.03 -12.25
C ARG A 23 -0.20 -6.32 -10.78
N ASP A 24 0.91 -6.65 -10.18
CA ASP A 24 0.97 -6.78 -8.74
C ASP A 24 1.08 -5.37 -8.11
N ALA A 25 0.27 -5.13 -7.08
CA ALA A 25 0.22 -3.87 -6.36
C ALA A 25 0.20 -4.13 -4.85
N LEU A 26 0.73 -3.16 -4.12
CA LEU A 26 0.73 -3.22 -2.67
C LEU A 26 -0.63 -2.75 -2.13
N VAL A 27 -1.25 -3.57 -1.30
CA VAL A 27 -2.56 -3.31 -0.68
C VAL A 27 -2.37 -3.23 0.82
N LEU A 28 -2.88 -2.16 1.43
CA LEU A 28 -2.90 -1.98 2.88
C LEU A 28 -4.27 -2.41 3.41
N HIS A 29 -4.30 -3.52 4.15
CA HIS A 29 -5.48 -3.97 4.87
C HIS A 29 -5.50 -3.35 6.26
N THR A 30 -6.43 -2.43 6.47
CA THR A 30 -6.67 -1.81 7.78
C THR A 30 -7.60 -2.71 8.62
N GLY A 31 -7.56 -2.56 9.94
CA GLY A 31 -8.32 -3.40 10.87
C GLY A 31 -9.85 -3.31 10.74
N ASP A 32 -10.37 -2.32 10.01
CA ASP A 32 -11.80 -2.10 9.78
C ASP A 32 -12.33 -2.83 8.51
N ASP A 33 -11.66 -3.90 8.06
CA ASP A 33 -11.99 -4.62 6.81
C ASP A 33 -11.84 -3.76 5.53
N HIS A 34 -11.24 -2.57 5.65
CA HIS A 34 -10.98 -1.69 4.51
C HIS A 34 -9.58 -1.94 3.96
N ALA A 35 -9.50 -2.15 2.65
CA ALA A 35 -8.27 -2.32 1.90
C ALA A 35 -8.05 -1.14 0.95
N TYR A 36 -6.83 -0.62 0.90
CA TYR A 36 -6.46 0.49 0.02
C TYR A 36 -5.25 0.14 -0.82
N VAL A 37 -5.28 0.49 -2.11
CA VAL A 37 -4.14 0.33 -3.01
C VAL A 37 -3.12 1.41 -2.71
N VAL A 38 -1.98 1.01 -2.18
CA VAL A 38 -0.91 1.92 -1.78
C VAL A 38 -0.21 2.50 -3.01
N ARG A 39 -0.05 3.82 -3.01
CA ARG A 39 0.68 4.59 -4.01
C ARG A 39 1.72 5.44 -3.30
N LEU A 40 3.00 5.18 -3.54
CA LEU A 40 4.09 5.96 -2.97
C LEU A 40 4.48 7.09 -3.95
N PRO A 41 4.58 8.36 -3.53
CA PRO A 41 5.07 9.45 -4.36
C PRO A 41 6.59 9.32 -4.52
N GLY A 42 7.07 9.29 -5.77
CA GLY A 42 8.50 9.22 -6.08
C GLY A 42 9.09 7.81 -6.15
N ALA A 43 8.42 6.80 -5.58
CA ALA A 43 8.67 5.41 -5.95
C ALA A 43 7.82 5.10 -7.18
N ASN A 44 8.40 4.42 -8.18
CA ASN A 44 7.65 4.01 -9.34
C ASN A 44 6.55 3.02 -8.87
N PRO A 45 5.26 3.30 -9.04
CA PRO A 45 4.18 2.47 -8.49
C PRO A 45 4.14 1.01 -9.03
N PHE A 46 5.05 0.67 -9.94
CA PHE A 46 5.21 -0.64 -10.59
C PHE A 46 6.65 -1.19 -10.50
N GLN A 47 7.60 -0.41 -9.96
CA GLN A 47 8.85 -0.96 -9.44
C GLN A 47 8.75 -0.71 -7.96
N ALA A 48 8.14 -1.66 -7.25
CA ALA A 48 8.51 -1.92 -5.88
C ALA A 48 10.03 -1.81 -5.84
N SER A 49 10.54 -0.70 -5.31
CA SER A 49 11.93 -0.64 -4.89
C SER A 49 12.11 -1.88 -4.04
N ASP A 50 13.16 -2.66 -4.32
CA ASP A 50 13.51 -3.94 -3.69
C ASP A 50 13.12 -4.06 -2.19
N ASP A 51 13.12 -2.94 -1.46
CA ASP A 51 12.67 -2.74 -0.08
C ASP A 51 11.24 -3.20 0.31
N VAL A 52 10.22 -3.07 -0.53
CA VAL A 52 8.81 -3.16 -0.04
C VAL A 52 8.18 -4.54 -0.15
N SER A 53 8.76 -5.40 -0.98
CA SER A 53 8.36 -6.80 -1.11
C SER A 53 8.50 -7.54 0.21
N HIS A 54 9.50 -7.17 1.02
CA HIS A 54 9.74 -7.69 2.37
C HIS A 54 8.71 -7.21 3.40
N LEU A 55 7.93 -6.17 3.08
CA LEU A 55 6.91 -5.62 3.96
C LEU A 55 5.56 -6.32 3.78
N ALA A 56 5.36 -7.04 2.67
CA ALA A 56 4.17 -7.87 2.47
C ALA A 56 4.09 -8.95 3.56
N GLY A 57 2.97 -8.98 4.28
CA GLY A 57 2.73 -9.81 5.45
C GLY A 57 3.06 -9.15 6.78
N ARG A 58 3.76 -8.00 6.79
CA ARG A 58 4.07 -7.24 8.01
C ARG A 58 2.99 -6.20 8.29
N GLU A 59 2.82 -5.89 9.58
CA GLU A 59 2.03 -4.74 9.99
C GLU A 59 2.91 -3.49 9.89
N VAL A 60 2.35 -2.45 9.29
CA VAL A 60 2.99 -1.15 9.16
C VAL A 60 2.00 -0.06 9.54
N GLU A 61 2.54 1.06 10.00
CA GLU A 61 1.80 2.30 10.12
C GLU A 61 2.17 3.21 8.94
N ALA A 62 1.20 3.53 8.09
CA ALA A 62 1.39 4.36 6.90
C ALA A 62 0.62 5.68 7.05
N GLU A 63 1.28 6.80 6.75
CA GLU A 63 0.70 8.13 6.71
C GLU A 63 0.59 8.60 5.26
N GLY A 64 -0.59 9.10 4.88
CA GLY A 64 -0.82 9.52 3.50
C GLY A 64 -2.20 10.10 3.23
N GLU A 65 -2.54 10.26 1.96
CA GLU A 65 -3.82 10.81 1.54
C GLU A 65 -4.67 9.73 0.87
N VAL A 66 -5.92 9.55 1.32
CA VAL A 66 -6.84 8.59 0.70
C VAL A 66 -7.64 9.28 -0.40
N ASP A 67 -7.53 8.79 -1.64
CA ASP A 67 -8.38 9.16 -2.77
C ASP A 67 -9.13 7.94 -3.29
N ARG A 68 -10.44 7.87 -3.00
CA ARG A 68 -11.33 6.77 -3.37
C ARG A 68 -10.83 5.41 -2.84
N GLN A 69 -10.07 4.69 -3.65
CA GLN A 69 -9.49 3.36 -3.38
C GLN A 69 -7.96 3.38 -3.34
N TYR A 70 -7.36 4.52 -3.69
CA TYR A 70 -5.92 4.72 -3.69
C TYR A 70 -5.51 5.43 -2.41
N PHE A 71 -4.44 4.95 -1.78
CA PHE A 71 -3.85 5.59 -0.64
C PHE A 71 -2.45 6.08 -1.01
N PHE A 72 -2.34 7.40 -1.16
CA PHE A 72 -1.09 8.08 -1.45
C PHE A 72 -0.25 8.18 -0.19
N VAL A 73 0.51 7.14 0.10
CA VAL A 73 1.38 7.05 1.29
C VAL A 73 2.54 8.01 1.12
N THR A 74 2.63 9.02 1.97
CA THR A 74 3.77 9.95 2.00
C THR A 74 4.90 9.44 2.88
N ASP A 75 4.56 8.72 3.95
CA ASP A 75 5.52 8.15 4.90
C ASP A 75 4.99 6.84 5.49
N TRP A 76 5.86 5.94 5.90
CA TRP A 76 5.46 4.73 6.61
C TRP A 76 6.54 4.25 7.57
N THR A 77 6.12 3.56 8.61
CA THR A 77 6.99 2.92 9.58
C THR A 77 6.61 1.46 9.69
N VAL A 78 7.61 0.60 9.51
CA VAL A 78 7.46 -0.85 9.65
C VAL A 78 7.61 -1.17 11.12
N GLU A 79 6.60 -1.79 11.72
CA GLU A 79 6.75 -2.33 13.07
C GLU A 79 7.43 -3.70 12.95
N GLU A 80 8.76 -3.69 13.01
CA GLU A 80 9.55 -4.91 13.14
C GLU A 80 9.33 -5.50 14.53
N GLN A 81 8.47 -6.51 14.63
CA GLN A 81 8.44 -7.41 15.79
C GLN A 81 9.45 -8.54 15.64
#